data_AF-A0A967LRH2-F1
#
_entry.id   AF-A0A967LRH2-F1
#
_cell.length_a   1.000
_cell.length_b   1.000
_cell.length_c   1.000
_cell.angle_alpha   90.00
_cell.angle_beta   90.00
_cell.angle_gamma   90.00
#
_symmetry.space_group_name_H-M   'P 1'
#
loop_
_entity.id
_entity.type
_entity.pdbx_description
1 polymer ?
#
loop_
_entity_poly.entity_id
_entity_poly.type
_entity_poly.pdbx_seq_one_letter_code
_entity_poly.pdbx_strand_id
1 'polypeptide(L)' 'EGEAFHADYAATKGAMISFVKGFCIELAPRGITVNSVAPGWIDTEMSEGAFEEGNRER' A
#
# COMPACT_ATOMS: atom_id res chain seq x y z
N GLU A 1 8.23 1.75 2.01
CA GLU A 1 8.01 2.25 0.64
C GLU A 1 7.91 3.75 0.71
N GLY A 2 8.50 4.48 -0.23
CA GLY A 2 8.50 5.93 -0.20
C GLY A 2 8.81 6.50 -1.57
N GLU A 3 7.85 7.22 -2.12
CA GLU A 3 8.02 8.02 -3.32
C GLU A 3 8.58 9.39 -2.90
N ALA A 4 9.57 9.89 -3.66
CA ALA A 4 10.14 11.20 -3.39
C ALA A 4 9.05 12.26 -3.42
N PHE A 5 9.11 13.24 -2.51
CA PHE A 5 8.13 14.32 -2.36
C PHE A 5 6.72 13.93 -1.86
N HIS A 6 6.49 12.66 -1.48
CA HIS A 6 5.23 12.16 -0.91
C HIS A 6 5.45 11.50 0.47
N ALA A 7 6.10 12.23 1.39
CA ALA A 7 6.49 11.70 2.70
C ALA A 7 5.30 11.35 3.61
N ASP A 8 4.20 12.09 3.52
CA ASP A 8 2.94 11.83 4.20
C ASP A 8 2.27 10.55 3.69
N TYR A 9 2.19 10.37 2.37
CA TYR A 9 1.69 9.14 1.77
C TYR A 9 2.57 7.94 2.16
N ALA A 10 3.89 8.08 2.07
CA ALA A 10 4.84 7.05 2.49
C ALA A 10 4.69 6.68 3.97
N ALA A 11 4.54 7.68 4.85
CA ALA A 11 4.35 7.46 6.29
C ALA A 11 3.06 6.71 6.58
N THR A 12 1.94 7.11 5.96
CA THR A 12 0.65 6.45 6.17
C THR A 12 0.66 5.00 5.65
N LYS A 13 1.27 4.74 4.48
CA LYS A 13 1.43 3.37 3.95
C LYS A 13 2.36 2.51 4.80
N GLY A 14 3.42 3.08 5.36
CA GLY A 14 4.26 2.42 6.36
C GLY A 14 3.50 2.08 7.64
N ALA A 15 2.65 2.99 8.13
CA ALA A 15 1.84 2.78 9.33
C ALA A 15 0.86 1.61 9.17
N MET A 16 0.31 1.39 7.98
CA MET A 16 -0.56 0.24 7.69
C MET A 16 0.12 -1.11 7.94
N ILE A 17 1.42 -1.23 7.66
CA ILE A 17 2.17 -2.47 7.91
C ILE A 17 2.28 -2.76 9.40
N SER A 18 2.60 -1.73 10.20
CA SER A 18 2.65 -1.85 11.66
C SER A 18 1.28 -2.13 12.26
N PHE A 19 0.23 -1.49 11.74
CA PHE A 19 -1.15 -1.72 12.14
C PHE A 19 -1.57 -3.18 11.96
N VAL A 20 -1.32 -3.76 10.78
CA VAL A 20 -1.67 -5.17 10.50
C VAL A 20 -0.93 -6.14 11.42
N LYS A 21 0.35 -5.89 11.72
CA LYS A 21 1.14 -6.73 12.64
C LYS A 21 0.62 -6.69 14.08
N GLY A 22 0.13 -5.55 14.55
CA GLY A 22 -0.48 -5.46 15.88
C GLY A 22 -1.83 -6.16 15.93
N PHE A 23 -2.71 -5.83 14.99
CA PHE A 23 -4.08 -6.32 14.98
C PHE A 23 -4.19 -7.82 14.70
N CYS A 24 -3.27 -8.41 13.93
CA CYS A 24 -3.32 -9.84 13.67
C CYS A 24 -3.19 -10.66 14.97
N ILE A 25 -2.42 -10.20 15.95
CA ILE A 25 -2.25 -10.86 17.25
C ILE A 25 -3.51 -10.66 18.11
N GLU A 26 -4.04 -9.44 18.16
CA GLU A 26 -5.24 -9.10 18.96
C GLU A 26 -6.51 -9.79 18.48
N LEU A 27 -6.58 -10.10 17.19
CA LEU A 27 -7.75 -10.70 16.55
C LEU A 27 -7.64 -12.22 16.36
N ALA A 28 -6.45 -12.80 16.54
CA ALA A 28 -6.22 -14.24 16.44
C ALA A 28 -7.13 -15.10 17.35
N PRO A 29 -7.41 -14.74 18.63
CA PRO A 29 -8.31 -15.52 19.48
C PRO A 29 -9.75 -15.58 18.97
N ARG A 30 -10.14 -14.63 18.10
CA ARG A 30 -11.45 -14.58 17.45
C ARG A 30 -11.46 -15.30 16.10
N GLY A 31 -10.36 -15.92 15.69
CA GLY A 31 -10.21 -16.57 14.39
C GLY A 31 -10.21 -15.60 13.20
N ILE A 32 -9.91 -14.32 13.44
CA ILE A 32 -9.93 -13.28 12.40
C ILE A 32 -8.50 -13.02 11.93
N THR A 33 -8.27 -13.15 10.62
CA THR A 33 -7.00 -12.82 9.98
C THR A 33 -6.95 -11.36 9.55
N VAL A 34 -5.79 -10.72 9.65
CA VAL A 34 -5.57 -9.35 9.18
C VAL A 34 -4.36 -9.35 8.25
N ASN A 35 -4.52 -8.81 7.05
CA ASN A 35 -3.48 -8.76 6.03
C ASN A 35 -3.46 -7.37 5.37
N SER A 36 -2.29 -6.97 4.88
CA SER A 36 -2.12 -5.77 4.04
C SER A 36 -1.58 -6.19 2.68
N VAL A 37 -2.04 -5.53 1.63
CA VAL A 37 -1.47 -5.65 0.28
C VAL A 37 -0.79 -4.33 -0.04
N ALA A 38 0.42 -4.40 -0.59
CA ALA A 38 1.15 -3.25 -1.13
C ALA A 38 1.09 -3.34 -2.67
N PRO A 39 0.14 -2.66 -3.32
CA PRO A 39 0.06 -2.65 -4.77
C PRO A 39 1.22 -1.85 -5.36
N GLY A 40 1.72 -2.29 -6.51
CA GLY A 40 2.55 -1.46 -7.37
C GLY A 40 1.69 -0.44 -8.13
N TRP A 41 2.18 0.01 -9.29
CA TRP A 41 1.40 0.84 -10.20
C TRP A 41 0.18 0.09 -10.71
N ILE A 42 -1.02 0.67 -10.55
CA ILE A 42 -2.29 0.09 -11.01
C ILE A 42 -2.94 1.08 -11.96
N ASP A 43 -3.43 0.57 -13.09
CA ASP A 43 -4.14 1.36 -14.09
C ASP A 43 -5.40 2.01 -13.50
N THR A 44 -5.26 3.29 -13.15
CA THR A 44 -6.24 4.16 -12.53
C THR A 44 -5.93 5.59 -12.93
N GLU A 45 -6.92 6.48 -12.82
CA GLU A 45 -6.73 7.91 -13.09
C GLU A 45 -5.55 8.53 -12.30
N MET A 46 -5.30 8.05 -11.07
CA MET A 46 -4.18 8.52 -10.23
C MET A 46 -2.81 8.17 -10.82
N SER A 47 -2.71 7.06 -11.56
CA SER A 47 -1.47 6.56 -12.14
C SER A 47 -1.33 6.88 -13.63
N GLU A 48 -2.30 7.57 -14.24
CA GLU A 48 -2.32 7.87 -15.68
C GLU A 48 -1.05 8.60 -16.14
N GLY A 49 -0.64 9.64 -15.40
CA GLY A 49 0.61 10.37 -15.70
C GLY A 49 1.88 9.51 -15.59
N ALA A 50 1.91 8.53 -14.69
CA ALA A 50 3.02 7.59 -14.57
C ALA A 50 3.06 6.55 -15.71
N PHE A 51 1.91 6.23 -16.31
CA PHE A 51 1.81 5.33 -17.45
C PHE A 51 1.99 6.03 -18.81
N GLU A 52 1.73 7.33 -18.91
CA GLU A 52 1.99 8.16 -20.09
C GLU A 52 3.49 8.28 -20.43
N GLU A 53 4.37 8.23 -19.43
CA GLU A 53 5.83 8.27 -19.60
C GLU A 53 6.48 6.96 -20.12
N GLY A 54 5.66 5.95 -20.50
CA GLY A 54 6.12 4.92 -21.44
C GLY A 54 6.05 3.46 -20.98
N ASN A 55 5.04 3.05 -20.21
CA ASN A 55 4.94 1.64 -19.80
C ASN A 55 3.50 1.11 -19.69
N ARG A 56 2.61 1.50 -20.61
CA ARG A 56 1.21 1.04 -20.61
C ARG A 56 1.04 -0.44 -21.03
N GLU A 57 2.11 -1.12 -21.48
CA GLU A 57 2.06 -2.48 -22.06
C GLU A 57 3.11 -3.48 -21.50
N ARG A 58 3.63 -3.31 -20.27
CA ARG A 58 4.44 -4.36 -19.60
C ARG A 58 3.76 -4.94 -18.37
#